data_AF-A0A2E9FF06-F1
#
_entry.id   AF-A0A2E9FF06-F1
#
_cell.length_a   1.000
_cell.length_b   1.000
_cell.length_c   1.000
_cell.angle_alpha   90.00
_cell.angle_beta   90.00
_cell.angle_gamma   90.00
#
_symmetry.space_group_name_H-M   'P 1'
#
loop_
_entity.id
_entity.type
_entity.pdbx_description
1 polymer ?
#
loop_
_entity_poly.entity_id
_entity_poly.type
_entity_poly.pdbx_seq_one_letter_code
_entity_poly.pdbx_strand_id
1 'polypeptide(L)'
;MSRIQDHRQQVPLLNDYASKPTNIQGTSGSQKIDYASVARRALDAVDESQHASSALKNAYERGEDVPLTNVVLAMQKSSLAFEAALQVRNKVLKAYQDILNMPV
;
A
#
# COMPACT_ATOMS: atom_id res chain seq x y z
N MET A 1 -54.44 7.56 -17.02
CA MET A 1 -53.29 6.64 -16.91
C MET A 1 -52.00 7.38 -17.28
N SER A 2 -51.20 7.85 -16.31
CA SER A 2 -49.76 8.21 -16.47
C SER A 2 -49.23 9.02 -15.26
N ARG A 3 -49.29 8.46 -14.05
CA ARG A 3 -48.76 9.10 -12.82
C ARG A 3 -48.03 8.10 -11.90
N ILE A 4 -47.56 6.96 -12.43
CA ILE A 4 -46.85 5.92 -11.65
C ILE A 4 -45.41 5.66 -12.16
N GLN A 5 -44.99 6.28 -13.27
CA GLN A 5 -43.69 5.98 -13.89
C GLN A 5 -42.53 6.92 -13.48
N ASP A 6 -42.75 7.94 -12.65
CA ASP A 6 -41.76 9.00 -12.38
C ASP A 6 -41.08 8.92 -11.00
N HIS A 7 -41.08 7.77 -10.33
CA HIS A 7 -40.49 7.65 -8.97
C HIS A 7 -39.39 6.59 -8.83
N ARG A 8 -38.69 6.23 -9.92
CA ARG A 8 -37.62 5.22 -9.89
C ARG A 8 -36.21 5.70 -10.25
N GLN A 9 -35.95 7.01 -10.33
CA GLN A 9 -34.64 7.50 -10.77
C GLN A 9 -33.94 8.50 -9.85
N GLN A 10 -34.27 8.56 -8.57
CA GLN A 10 -33.49 9.37 -7.62
C GLN A 10 -33.02 8.52 -6.45
N VAL A 11 -31.92 7.80 -6.68
CA VAL A 11 -30.98 7.41 -5.62
C VAL A 11 -29.66 8.09 -5.96
N PRO A 12 -29.42 9.30 -5.47
CA PRO A 12 -28.09 9.87 -5.50
C PRO A 12 -27.32 9.40 -4.25
N LEU A 13 -25.99 9.36 -4.40
CA LEU A 13 -24.95 9.24 -3.38
C LEU A 13 -24.50 7.81 -3.06
N LEU A 14 -23.22 7.55 -3.39
CA LEU A 14 -22.29 6.49 -2.93
C LEU A 14 -21.75 5.61 -4.06
N ASN A 15 -20.91 6.14 -4.95
CA ASN A 15 -19.73 5.37 -5.42
C ASN A 15 -18.68 6.21 -6.19
N ASP A 16 -18.29 7.38 -5.69
CA ASP A 16 -17.18 8.17 -6.29
C ASP A 16 -15.87 8.06 -5.47
N TYR A 17 -15.68 6.95 -4.76
CA TYR A 17 -14.49 6.73 -3.91
C TYR A 17 -13.54 5.65 -4.42
N ALA A 18 -13.86 4.96 -5.51
CA ALA A 18 -12.96 3.98 -6.09
C ALA A 18 -12.28 4.57 -7.33
N SER A 19 -10.96 4.72 -7.24
CA SER A 19 -10.02 4.93 -8.35
C SER A 19 -10.00 6.30 -9.04
N LYS A 20 -9.63 7.34 -8.28
CA LYS A 20 -8.70 8.34 -8.83
C LYS A 20 -7.28 7.74 -8.74
N PRO A 21 -6.61 7.42 -9.87
CA PRO A 21 -5.19 7.11 -9.81
C PRO A 21 -4.48 8.33 -9.24
N THR A 22 -3.90 8.17 -8.05
CA THR A 22 -3.02 9.19 -7.47
C THR A 22 -1.86 9.36 -8.43
N ASN A 23 -1.92 10.44 -9.21
CA ASN A 23 -0.80 10.92 -9.99
C ASN A 23 0.27 11.30 -8.98
N ILE A 24 1.25 10.41 -8.80
CA ILE A 24 2.49 10.70 -8.09
C ILE A 24 3.22 11.71 -8.94
N GLN A 25 2.91 12.98 -8.70
CA GLN A 25 3.58 14.13 -9.27
C GLN A 25 5.05 14.04 -8.84
N GLY A 26 5.87 13.47 -9.72
CA GLY A 26 7.31 13.45 -9.57
C GLY A 26 7.80 14.88 -9.50
N THR A 27 8.23 15.32 -8.31
CA THR A 27 9.00 16.54 -8.13
C THR A 27 10.25 16.44 -8.99
N SER A 28 10.26 17.24 -10.05
CA SER A 28 11.41 17.49 -10.92
C SER A 28 12.52 18.17 -10.12
N GLY A 29 13.38 17.34 -9.55
CA GLY A 29 14.69 17.72 -9.06
C GLY A 29 15.51 16.45 -9.09
N SER A 30 16.64 16.46 -9.77
CA SER A 30 17.59 15.34 -9.84
C SER A 30 18.26 15.12 -8.48
N GLN A 31 17.47 14.93 -7.44
CA GLN A 31 17.91 14.35 -6.19
C GLN A 31 18.20 12.91 -6.53
N LYS A 32 19.47 12.52 -6.51
CA LYS A 32 19.88 11.12 -6.63
C LYS A 32 19.06 10.35 -5.60
N ILE A 33 18.02 9.66 -6.04
CA ILE A 33 17.20 8.83 -5.18
C ILE A 33 18.15 7.75 -4.71
N ASP A 34 18.51 7.78 -3.43
CA ASP A 34 19.41 6.78 -2.88
C ASP A 34 18.62 5.47 -2.73
N TYR A 35 18.69 4.64 -3.77
CA TYR A 35 17.99 3.37 -3.86
C TYR A 35 18.35 2.43 -2.70
N ALA A 36 19.55 2.56 -2.12
CA ALA A 36 19.94 1.82 -0.92
C ALA A 36 19.12 2.27 0.31
N SER A 37 18.89 3.58 0.48
CA SER A 37 18.00 4.08 1.55
C SER A 37 16.54 3.63 1.38
N VAL A 38 16.04 3.55 0.15
CA VAL A 38 14.66 3.10 -0.11
C VAL A 38 14.52 1.60 0.17
N ALA A 39 15.51 0.80 -0.21
CA ALA A 39 15.55 -0.63 0.12
C ALA A 39 15.65 -0.87 1.63
N ARG A 40 16.47 -0.10 2.36
CA ARG A 40 16.53 -0.15 3.84
C ARG A 40 15.17 0.19 4.46
N ARG A 41 14.55 1.29 4.04
CA ARG A 41 13.20 1.67 4.51
C ARG A 41 12.14 0.61 4.22
N ALA A 42 12.22 -0.07 3.09
CA ALA A 42 11.31 -1.17 2.77
C ALA A 42 11.54 -2.38 3.68
N LEU A 43 12.78 -2.69 4.05
CA LEU A 43 13.10 -3.74 5.02
C LEU A 43 12.63 -3.35 6.43
N ASP A 44 12.89 -2.11 6.86
CA ASP A 44 12.43 -1.58 8.14
C ASP A 44 10.90 -1.62 8.25
N ALA A 45 10.18 -1.30 7.17
CA ALA A 45 8.73 -1.35 7.13
C ALA A 45 8.18 -2.80 7.24
N VAL A 46 8.89 -3.80 6.71
CA VAL A 46 8.52 -5.21 6.87
C VAL A 46 8.73 -5.67 8.31
N ASP A 47 9.87 -5.32 8.90
CA ASP A 47 10.17 -5.63 10.30
C ASP A 47 9.13 -5.04 11.24
N GLU A 48 8.79 -3.76 11.05
CA GLU A 48 7.76 -3.07 11.84
C GLU A 48 6.37 -3.70 11.65
N SER A 49 6.01 -4.07 10.42
CA SER A 49 4.75 -4.77 10.14
C SER A 49 4.68 -6.16 10.79
N GLN A 50 5.80 -6.89 10.82
CA GLN A 50 5.91 -8.19 11.47
C GLN A 50 5.83 -8.09 12.99
N HIS A 51 6.44 -7.04 13.56
CA HIS A 51 6.38 -6.75 14.99
C HIS A 51 4.97 -6.33 15.43
N ALA A 52 4.32 -5.45 14.66
CA ALA A 52 2.93 -5.04 14.89
C ALA A 52 1.95 -6.22 14.80
N SER A 53 2.13 -7.11 13.83
CA SER A 53 1.32 -8.32 13.68
C SER A 53 1.48 -9.27 14.87
N SER A 54 2.70 -9.44 15.37
CA SER A 54 2.98 -10.25 16.57
C SER A 54 2.40 -9.64 17.84
N ALA A 55 2.49 -8.32 17.98
CA ALA A 55 1.88 -7.59 19.09
C ALA A 55 0.35 -7.72 19.11
N LEU A 56 -0.29 -7.57 17.95
CA LEU A 56 -1.74 -7.73 17.79
C LEU A 56 -2.20 -9.17 18.06
N LYS A 57 -1.44 -10.16 17.59
CA LYS A 57 -1.73 -11.58 17.86
C LYS A 57 -1.65 -11.90 19.35
N ASN A 58 -0.60 -11.42 20.02
CA ASN A 58 -0.46 -11.59 21.47
C ASN A 58 -1.53 -10.83 22.26
N ALA A 59 -1.94 -9.64 21.81
CA ALA A 59 -3.05 -8.89 22.41
C ALA A 59 -4.38 -9.64 22.29
N TYR A 60 -4.67 -10.17 21.11
CA TYR A 60 -5.87 -10.98 20.86
C TYR A 60 -5.88 -12.27 21.69
N GLU A 61 -4.75 -13.00 21.76
CA GLU A 61 -4.64 -14.23 22.55
C GLU A 61 -4.76 -13.98 24.07
N ARG A 62 -4.45 -12.77 24.54
CA ARG A 62 -4.65 -12.33 25.94
C ARG A 62 -6.08 -11.86 26.25
N GLY A 63 -6.98 -11.82 25.27
CA GLY A 63 -8.36 -11.34 25.44
C GLY A 63 -8.49 -9.82 25.52
N GLU A 64 -7.52 -9.08 24.98
CA GLU A 64 -7.55 -7.62 24.86
C GLU A 64 -8.59 -7.21 23.79
N ASP A 65 -9.32 -6.10 24.01
CA ASP A 65 -10.45 -5.65 23.16
C ASP A 65 -9.96 -5.07 21.81
N VAL A 66 -9.31 -5.91 21.01
CA VAL A 66 -8.85 -5.61 19.67
C VAL A 66 -9.91 -6.09 18.68
N PRO A 67 -10.63 -5.20 17.99
CA PRO A 67 -11.62 -5.58 16.99
C PRO A 67 -10.96 -6.43 15.90
N LEU A 68 -11.57 -7.56 15.55
CA LEU A 68 -11.12 -8.43 14.45
C LEU A 68 -10.88 -7.66 13.15
N THR A 69 -11.65 -6.60 12.92
CA THR A 69 -11.49 -5.65 11.81
C THR A 69 -10.11 -5.01 11.75
N ASN A 70 -9.52 -4.66 12.89
CA ASN A 70 -8.18 -4.07 12.94
C ASN A 70 -7.09 -5.08 12.59
N VAL A 71 -7.27 -6.34 12.99
CA VAL A 71 -6.34 -7.44 12.63
C VAL A 71 -6.36 -7.68 11.13
N VAL A 72 -7.55 -7.81 10.53
CA VAL A 72 -7.68 -8.03 9.07
C VAL A 72 -7.15 -6.84 8.27
N LEU A 73 -7.40 -5.61 8.74
CA LEU A 73 -6.85 -4.41 8.10
C LEU A 73 -5.32 -4.35 8.19
N ALA A 74 -4.75 -4.73 9.34
CA ALA A 74 -3.30 -4.82 9.51
C ALA A 74 -2.70 -5.89 8.57
N MET A 75 -3.34 -7.05 8.43
CA MET A 75 -2.91 -8.10 7.48
C MET A 75 -2.94 -7.61 6.03
N GLN A 76 -4.00 -6.89 5.63
CA GLN A 76 -4.10 -6.30 4.28
C GLN A 76 -3.01 -5.24 4.03
N LYS A 77 -2.76 -4.37 5.01
CA LYS A 77 -1.67 -3.38 4.93
C LYS A 77 -0.30 -4.07 4.80
N SER A 78 -0.06 -5.11 5.59
CA SER A 78 1.18 -5.88 5.56
C SER A 78 1.42 -6.55 4.21
N SER A 79 0.37 -7.15 3.63
CA SER A 79 0.44 -7.77 2.28
C SER A 79 0.77 -6.73 1.21
N LEU A 80 0.11 -5.57 1.23
CA LEU A 80 0.37 -4.49 0.27
C LEU A 80 1.79 -3.91 0.43
N ALA A 81 2.24 -3.72 1.66
CA ALA A 81 3.60 -3.25 1.95
C ALA A 81 4.67 -4.24 1.46
N PHE A 82 4.43 -5.54 1.63
CA PHE A 82 5.31 -6.59 1.15
C PHE A 82 5.43 -6.61 -0.38
N GLU A 83 4.30 -6.52 -1.09
CA GLU A 83 4.29 -6.42 -2.55
C GLU A 83 5.07 -5.20 -3.05
N ALA A 84 4.86 -4.05 -2.41
CA ALA A 84 5.61 -2.83 -2.71
C ALA A 84 7.12 -3.00 -2.47
N ALA A 85 7.52 -3.65 -1.37
CA ALA A 85 8.92 -3.93 -1.06
C ALA A 85 9.57 -4.86 -2.12
N LEU A 86 8.84 -5.87 -2.62
CA LEU A 86 9.32 -6.73 -3.69
C LEU A 86 9.53 -5.95 -5.00
N GLN A 87 8.63 -5.02 -5.33
CA GLN A 87 8.79 -4.17 -6.51
C GLN A 87 10.02 -3.26 -6.39
N VAL A 88 10.24 -2.66 -5.21
CA VAL A 88 11.44 -1.87 -4.93
C VAL A 88 12.69 -2.73 -5.10
N ARG A 89 12.76 -3.91 -4.49
CA ARG A 89 13.89 -4.85 -4.63
C ARG A 89 14.23 -5.11 -6.09
N ASN A 90 13.23 -5.45 -6.90
CA ASN A 90 13.44 -5.76 -8.32
C ASN A 90 13.93 -4.53 -9.10
N LYS A 91 13.43 -3.33 -8.77
CA LYS A 91 13.88 -2.07 -9.39
C LYS A 91 15.32 -1.74 -9.03
N VAL A 92 15.73 -1.97 -7.77
CA VAL A 92 17.12 -1.75 -7.32
C VAL A 92 18.07 -2.72 -7.98
N LEU A 93 17.71 -4.00 -8.09
CA LEU A 93 18.52 -4.99 -8.82
C LEU A 93 18.69 -4.63 -10.29
N LYS A 94 17.61 -4.15 -10.94
CA LYS A 94 17.68 -3.69 -12.32
C LYS A 94 18.58 -2.47 -12.48
N ALA A 95 18.45 -1.46 -11.62
CA ALA A 95 19.28 -0.27 -11.64
C ALA A 95 20.77 -0.59 -11.45
N TYR A 96 21.10 -1.53 -10.57
CA TYR A 96 22.48 -2.00 -10.40
C TYR A 96 23.00 -2.69 -11.66
N GLN A 97 22.19 -3.56 -12.28
CA GLN A 97 22.55 -4.23 -13.53
C GLN A 97 22.68 -3.25 -14.72
N ASP A 98 21.82 -2.23 -14.80
CA ASP A 98 21.88 -1.20 -15.84
C ASP A 98 23.17 -0.35 -15.73
N ILE A 99 23.65 -0.06 -14.51
CA ILE A 99 24.94 0.60 -14.28
C ILE A 99 26.10 -0.29 -14.72
N LEU A 100 26.05 -1.60 -14.43
CA LEU A 100 27.09 -2.56 -14.83
C LEU A 100 27.17 -2.78 -16.34
N ASN A 101 26.02 -2.77 -17.03
CA ASN A 101 25.92 -2.96 -18.47
C ASN A 101 26.10 -1.66 -19.25
N MET A 102 26.33 -0.53 -18.58
CA MET A 102 26.67 0.72 -19.26
C MET A 102 28.10 0.58 -19.79
N PRO A 103 28.33 0.55 -21.11
CA PRO A 103 29.69 0.49 -21.64
C PRO A 103 30.40 1.82 -21.29
N VAL A 104 31.62 1.70 -20.78
CA VAL A 104 32.54 2.83 -20.60
C VAL A 104 33.08 3.32 -21.93
#